data_AF-A0A2Z6M201-F1
#
_entry.id   AF-A0A2Z6M201-F1
#
_cell.length_a   1.000
_cell.length_b   1.000
_cell.length_c   1.000
_cell.angle_alpha   90.00
_cell.angle_beta   90.00
_cell.angle_gamma   90.00
#
_symmetry.space_group_name_H-M   'P 1'
#
loop_
_entity.id
_entity.type
_entity.pdbx_description
1 polymer ?
#
loop_
_entity_poly.entity_id
_entity_poly.type
_entity_poly.pdbx_seq_one_letter_code
_entity_poly.pdbx_strand_id
1 'polypeptide(L)'
;MVREFQSVIGKETRKQALERWDGKPDVIVACVGTGSNALGMFHEFIYDTDVRLVGVEAAGLGLESGRHSSALVKGEVGVYHGAISYLLQDDDGQIIQPHSIAAG
;
A
#
# COMPACT_ATOMS: atom_id res chain seq x y z
N MET A 1 -13.20 -4.79 -7.67
CA MET A 1 -12.70 -5.16 -9.01
C MET A 1 -11.17 -5.22 -9.05
N VAL A 2 -10.43 -4.13 -8.81
CA VAL A 2 -8.95 -4.12 -8.86
C VAL A 2 -8.32 -5.18 -7.94
N ARG A 3 -8.74 -5.25 -6.67
CA ARG A 3 -8.34 -6.30 -5.72
C ARG A 3 -8.48 -7.70 -6.31
N GLU A 4 -9.64 -8.02 -6.88
CA GLU A 4 -9.93 -9.35 -7.43
C GLU A 4 -8.97 -9.73 -8.54
N PHE A 5 -8.71 -8.82 -9.47
CA PHE A 5 -7.79 -9.06 -10.58
C PHE A 5 -6.32 -9.11 -10.14
N GLN A 6 -5.96 -8.44 -9.05
CA GLN A 6 -4.63 -8.52 -8.45
C GLN A 6 -4.48 -9.69 -7.45
N SER A 7 -5.57 -10.37 -7.06
CA SER A 7 -5.56 -11.44 -6.05
C SER A 7 -4.70 -12.65 -6.40
N VAL A 8 -4.37 -12.80 -7.69
CA VAL A 8 -3.47 -13.86 -8.16
C VAL A 8 -2.10 -13.80 -7.47
N ILE A 9 -1.61 -12.60 -7.14
CA ILE A 9 -0.32 -12.38 -6.46
C ILE A 9 -0.30 -13.09 -5.11
N GLY A 10 -1.32 -12.84 -4.26
CA GLY A 10 -1.41 -13.47 -2.94
C GLY A 10 -1.62 -14.98 -3.02
N LYS A 11 -2.50 -15.44 -3.93
CA LYS A 11 -2.80 -16.87 -4.15
C LYS A 11 -1.56 -17.67 -4.56
N GLU A 12 -0.80 -17.15 -5.52
CA GLU A 12 0.45 -17.78 -5.95
C GLU A 12 1.50 -17.75 -4.83
N THR A 13 1.60 -16.64 -4.10
CA THR A 13 2.52 -16.53 -2.95
C THR A 13 2.22 -17.58 -1.88
N ARG A 14 0.94 -17.78 -1.50
CA ARG A 14 0.56 -18.82 -0.53
C ARG A 14 0.92 -20.21 -1.04
N LYS A 15 0.59 -20.52 -2.29
CA LYS A 15 0.92 -21.81 -2.91
C LYS A 15 2.43 -22.07 -2.89
N GLN A 16 3.22 -21.08 -3.32
CA GLN A 16 4.67 -21.19 -3.37
C GLN A 16 5.30 -21.27 -1.97
N ALA A 17 4.75 -20.57 -0.97
CA ALA A 17 5.20 -20.67 0.42
C ALA A 17 5.03 -22.09 0.97
N LEU A 18 3.87 -22.69 0.75
CA LEU A 18 3.59 -24.07 1.15
C LEU A 18 4.54 -25.06 0.45
N GLU A 19 4.75 -24.88 -0.86
CA GLU A 19 5.65 -25.75 -1.64
C GLU A 19 7.13 -25.64 -1.23
N ARG A 20 7.58 -24.45 -0.79
CA ARG A 20 9.00 -24.19 -0.53
C ARG A 20 9.42 -24.40 0.92
N TRP A 21 8.55 -24.11 1.88
CA TRP A 21 8.89 -24.18 3.31
C TRP A 21 7.76 -24.71 4.20
N ASP A 22 6.74 -25.35 3.61
CA ASP A 22 5.61 -25.98 4.32
C ASP A 22 4.90 -25.05 5.30
N GLY A 23 4.59 -23.84 4.84
CA GLY A 23 3.92 -22.86 5.69
C GLY A 23 3.50 -21.60 4.97
N LYS A 24 3.40 -20.51 5.74
CA LYS A 24 3.09 -19.16 5.27
C LYS A 24 4.21 -18.19 5.68
N PRO A 25 4.34 -17.03 5.03
CA PRO A 25 5.33 -16.03 5.46
C PRO A 25 4.98 -15.46 6.83
N ASP A 26 5.96 -15.17 7.69
CA ASP A 26 5.72 -14.42 8.93
C ASP A 26 5.40 -12.94 8.66
N VAL A 27 5.95 -12.41 7.56
CA VAL A 27 5.85 -10.99 7.18
C VAL A 27 5.71 -10.88 5.68
N ILE A 28 4.78 -10.04 5.23
CA ILE A 28 4.59 -9.69 3.83
C ILE A 28 4.76 -8.19 3.68
N VAL A 29 5.58 -7.78 2.72
CA VAL A 29 5.91 -6.37 2.47
C VAL A 29 5.56 -6.02 1.03
N ALA A 30 4.87 -4.89 0.83
CA ALA A 30 4.54 -4.39 -0.50
C ALA A 30 4.57 -2.86 -0.52
N CYS A 31 4.97 -2.26 -1.65
CA CYS A 31 4.96 -0.81 -1.80
C CYS A 31 3.53 -0.28 -2.03
N VAL A 32 3.24 0.90 -1.50
CA VAL A 32 1.92 1.53 -1.54
C VAL A 32 2.04 2.90 -2.20
N GLY A 33 1.72 2.94 -3.50
CA GLY A 33 1.33 4.15 -4.21
C GLY A 33 -0.20 4.21 -4.29
N THR A 34 -0.76 3.80 -5.43
CA THR A 34 -2.22 3.57 -5.56
C THR A 34 -2.71 2.31 -4.82
N GLY A 35 -1.79 1.43 -4.41
CA GLY A 35 -2.06 0.29 -3.53
C GLY A 35 -2.50 -1.02 -4.22
N SER A 36 -2.59 -1.08 -5.55
CA SER A 36 -3.11 -2.27 -6.26
C SER A 36 -2.32 -3.56 -6.01
N ASN A 37 -0.98 -3.50 -6.07
CA ASN A 37 -0.10 -4.65 -5.84
C ASN A 37 -0.19 -5.14 -4.38
N ALA A 38 -0.15 -4.20 -3.42
CA ALA A 38 -0.25 -4.49 -2.00
C ALA A 38 -1.61 -5.12 -1.67
N LEU A 39 -2.69 -4.57 -2.22
CA LEU A 39 -4.03 -5.09 -2.04
C LEU A 39 -4.18 -6.51 -2.58
N GLY A 40 -3.61 -6.80 -3.75
CA GLY A 40 -3.61 -8.15 -4.34
C GLY A 40 -2.80 -9.17 -3.53
N MET A 41 -1.65 -8.75 -3.00
CA MET A 41 -0.80 -9.57 -2.14
C MET A 41 -1.46 -9.85 -0.78
N PHE A 42 -1.89 -8.80 -0.09
CA PHE A 42 -2.39 -8.86 1.28
C PHE A 42 -3.74 -9.55 1.40
N HIS A 43 -4.60 -9.45 0.38
CA HIS A 43 -5.96 -9.99 0.44
C HIS A 43 -6.00 -11.48 0.80
N GLU A 44 -5.05 -12.27 0.28
CA GLU A 44 -4.99 -13.70 0.55
C GLU A 44 -4.67 -13.99 2.02
N PHE A 45 -3.94 -13.12 2.71
CA PHE A 45 -3.41 -13.33 4.07
C PHE A 45 -4.12 -12.49 5.15
N ILE A 46 -5.16 -11.73 4.81
CA ILE A 46 -5.81 -10.78 5.73
C ILE A 46 -6.41 -11.43 6.99
N TYR A 47 -6.74 -12.73 6.91
CA TYR A 47 -7.28 -13.49 8.05
C TYR A 47 -6.22 -14.32 8.79
N ASP A 48 -4.98 -14.36 8.30
CA ASP A 48 -3.86 -14.98 9.00
C ASP A 48 -3.28 -13.98 10.01
N THR A 49 -3.83 -13.95 11.23
CA THR A 49 -3.51 -12.94 12.26
C THR A 49 -2.06 -12.95 12.76
N ASP A 50 -1.35 -14.04 12.53
CA ASP A 50 0.08 -14.25 12.80
C ASP A 50 0.98 -13.74 11.65
N VAL A 51 0.42 -13.41 10.50
CA VAL A 51 1.16 -12.85 9.36
C VAL A 51 1.11 -11.33 9.42
N ARG A 52 2.28 -10.70 9.53
CA ARG A 52 2.38 -9.23 9.58
C ARG A 52 2.37 -8.63 8.17
N LEU A 53 1.40 -7.77 7.89
CA LEU A 53 1.26 -7.09 6.60
C LEU A 53 1.83 -5.66 6.69
N VAL A 54 2.83 -5.35 5.86
CA VAL A 54 3.56 -4.07 5.90
C VAL A 54 3.48 -3.36 4.56
N GLY A 55 2.71 -2.27 4.51
CA GLY A 55 2.68 -1.34 3.39
C GLY A 55 3.81 -0.30 3.50
N VAL A 56 4.50 -0.02 2.39
CA VAL A 56 5.61 0.94 2.35
C VAL A 56 5.29 2.08 1.38
N GLU A 57 5.08 3.29 1.91
CA GLU A 57 4.89 4.51 1.11
C GLU A 57 6.23 5.21 0.79
N ALA A 58 6.26 5.99 -0.29
CA ALA A 58 7.47 6.70 -0.70
C ALA A 58 7.68 7.97 0.14
N ALA A 59 8.76 7.99 0.93
CA ALA A 59 9.14 9.14 1.74
C ALA A 59 9.78 10.30 0.96
N GLY A 60 9.95 10.17 -0.36
CA GLY A 60 10.57 11.19 -1.22
C GLY A 60 11.94 11.63 -0.71
N LEU A 61 12.09 12.91 -0.39
CA LEU A 61 13.33 13.45 0.18
C LEU A 61 13.34 13.50 1.71
N GLY A 62 12.45 12.73 2.34
CA GLY A 62 12.20 12.70 3.77
C GLY A 62 10.84 13.29 4.10
N LEU A 63 10.16 12.69 5.07
CA LEU A 63 8.81 13.10 5.48
C LEU A 63 8.75 14.55 5.96
N GLU A 64 9.79 15.01 6.67
CA GLU A 64 9.86 16.37 7.20
C GLU A 64 10.18 17.43 6.13
N SER A 65 10.51 17.02 4.90
CA SER A 65 10.81 17.96 3.82
C SER A 65 9.55 18.53 3.14
N GLY A 66 8.37 17.96 3.42
CA GLY A 66 7.15 18.22 2.66
C GLY A 66 7.17 17.68 1.22
N ARG A 67 8.28 17.10 0.76
CA ARG A 67 8.43 16.48 -0.57
C ARG A 67 8.44 14.96 -0.46
N HIS A 68 7.26 14.37 -0.31
CA HIS A 68 7.03 12.93 -0.21
C HIS A 68 5.70 12.53 -0.87
N SER A 69 5.40 11.22 -0.91
CA SER A 69 4.13 10.65 -1.40
C SER A 69 3.52 9.69 -0.37
N SER A 70 3.57 10.07 0.91
CA SER A 70 3.16 9.21 2.05
C SER A 70 1.85 9.68 2.67
N ALA A 71 0.75 9.47 1.95
CA ALA A 71 -0.57 9.97 2.35
C ALA A 71 -1.12 9.23 3.58
N LEU A 72 -0.87 7.93 3.72
CA LEU A 72 -1.31 7.17 4.90
C LEU A 72 -0.54 7.56 6.16
N VAL A 73 0.71 8.00 6.03
CA VAL A 73 1.55 8.39 7.17
C VAL A 73 1.36 9.86 7.59
N LYS A 74 1.24 10.79 6.63
CA LYS A 74 1.24 12.25 6.88
C LYS A 74 0.02 12.98 6.33
N GLY A 75 -0.85 12.30 5.59
CA GLY A 75 -2.03 12.89 5.00
C GLY A 75 -3.23 12.88 5.92
N GLU A 76 -4.32 13.44 5.41
CA GLU A 76 -5.59 13.59 6.11
C GLU A 76 -6.72 12.98 5.29
N VAL A 77 -7.84 12.66 5.94
CA VAL A 77 -9.01 12.14 5.23
C VAL A 77 -9.62 13.22 4.36
N GLY A 78 -9.83 12.92 3.08
CA GLY A 78 -10.47 13.82 2.13
C GLY A 78 -11.17 13.06 1.00
N VAL A 79 -11.82 13.80 0.12
CA VAL A 79 -12.56 13.24 -1.02
C VAL A 79 -11.91 13.69 -2.32
N TYR A 80 -11.37 12.73 -3.06
CA TYR A 80 -10.70 13.02 -4.33
C TYR A 80 -10.87 11.85 -5.30
N HIS A 81 -10.97 12.15 -6.59
CA HIS A 81 -11.23 11.16 -7.65
C HIS A 81 -12.40 10.18 -7.35
N GLY A 82 -13.45 10.65 -6.67
CA GLY A 82 -14.65 9.86 -6.39
C GLY A 82 -14.53 8.87 -5.23
N ALA A 83 -13.49 8.97 -4.39
CA ALA A 83 -13.31 8.14 -3.20
C ALA A 83 -12.98 8.99 -1.96
N ILE A 84 -13.41 8.51 -0.78
CA ILE A 84 -12.93 9.01 0.51
C ILE A 84 -11.68 8.21 0.87
N SER A 85 -10.56 8.88 1.06
CA SER A 85 -9.27 8.27 1.38
C SER A 85 -8.37 9.26 2.12
N TYR A 86 -7.20 8.80 2.56
CA TYR A 86 -6.13 9.69 2.98
C TYR A 86 -5.49 10.38 1.77
N LEU A 87 -5.26 11.69 1.88
CA LEU A 87 -4.73 12.56 0.84
C LEU A 87 -3.66 13.48 1.44
N LEU A 88 -2.69 13.88 0.63
CA LEU A 88 -1.84 15.02 0.95
C LEU A 88 -2.58 16.28 0.48
N GLN A 89 -3.05 17.08 1.43
CA GLN A 89 -3.82 18.30 1.18
C GLN A 89 -3.42 19.39 2.17
N ASP A 90 -3.62 20.66 1.79
CA ASP A 90 -3.42 21.80 2.69
C ASP A 90 -4.68 22.11 3.51
N ASP A 91 -4.60 23.16 4.35
CA ASP A 91 -5.67 23.57 5.26
C ASP A 91 -6.95 24.01 4.51
N ASP A 92 -6.83 24.41 3.25
CA ASP A 92 -7.95 24.78 2.37
C ASP A 92 -8.49 23.56 1.59
N GLY A 93 -7.94 22.37 1.82
CA GLY A 93 -8.30 21.12 1.14
C GLY A 93 -7.77 21.00 -0.29
N GLN A 94 -6.80 21.84 -0.69
CA GLN A 94 -6.16 21.72 -2.01
C GLN A 94 -5.14 20.57 -2.00
N ILE A 95 -5.10 19.81 -3.08
CA ILE A 95 -4.18 18.67 -3.21
C ILE A 95 -2.74 19.15 -3.34
N ILE A 96 -1.88 18.65 -2.44
CA ILE A 96 -0.44 18.89 -2.48
C ILE A 96 0.20 17.95 -3.50
N GLN A 97 1.12 18.48 -4.30
CA GLN A 97 1.84 17.69 -5.31
C GLN A 97 2.74 16.65 -4.64
N PRO A 98 2.54 15.34 -4.90
CA PRO A 98 3.37 14.29 -4.32
C PRO A 98 4.77 14.27 -4.94
N HIS A 99 5.77 13.80 -4.19
CA HIS A 99 7.15 13.67 -4.65
C HIS A 99 7.77 12.30 -4.33
N SER A 100 8.25 11.63 -5.37
CA SER A 100 8.98 10.36 -5.31
C SER A 100 9.97 10.28 -6.48
N ILE A 101 11.12 9.63 -6.27
CA ILE A 101 12.07 9.33 -7.36
C ILE A 101 11.50 8.28 -8.32
N ALA A 102 10.77 7.30 -7.79
CA ALA A 102 10.04 6.34 -8.60
C ALA A 102 8.79 7.03 -9.15
N ALA A 103 8.65 7.05 -10.47
CA ALA A 103 7.40 7.41 -11.11
C ALA A 103 6.33 6.38 -10.71
N GLY A 104 5.20 6.88 -10.23
CA GLY A 104 3.99 6.11 -9.93
C GLY A 104 2.86 6.51 -10.85
#